data_AF-A0AAW4V8M4-F1
#
_entry.id   AF-A0AAW4V8M4-F1
#
_cell.length_a   1.000
_cell.length_b   1.000
_cell.length_c   1.000
_cell.angle_alpha   90.00
_cell.angle_beta   90.00
_cell.angle_gamma   90.00
#
_symmetry.space_group_name_H-M   'P 1'
#
loop_
_entity.id
_entity.type
_entity.pdbx_description
1 polymer ?
#
loop_
_entity_poly.entity_id
_entity_poly.type
_entity_poly.pdbx_seq_one_letter_code
_entity_poly.pdbx_strand_id
1 'polypeptide(L)'
;MLQLLKDYNLTDYVDEVKEWYDGYLFGNIEIYNPWSTLMYVDCKLNSSDNKPISFWANTSGNDLVVNYIQNGSDELHEEFEQLIQGKSLTKYIKPELTYREMDNINNIYSFLLLTGYLKIKEDLGENKYKLIIPNKEVYEIYKQTFMSYFEDYTFVRKENLYQSLVKGDVDHANEILGDILSRSISYFDNEESFYHGFLLGLFSGKKIKSNREAVHGRFDLCIFPKQIFQTALVLECKHSKSVKDLISDASEGAQQIIDNKYEEEIISEGYLHVKGYGISFYKKYCYIVKVQA
;
A
#
# COMPACT_ATOMS: atom_id res chain seq x y z
N MET A 1 24.58 -14.10 -18.43
CA MET A 1 24.05 -12.73 -18.47
C MET A 1 24.95 -11.79 -19.27
N LEU A 2 26.18 -11.47 -18.85
CA LEU A 2 27.02 -10.49 -19.55
C LEU A 2 27.28 -10.82 -21.03
N GLN A 3 27.56 -12.08 -21.34
CA GLN A 3 27.73 -12.53 -22.73
C GLN A 3 26.44 -12.34 -23.54
N LEU A 4 25.28 -12.69 -22.97
CA LEU A 4 23.98 -12.49 -23.60
C LEU A 4 23.74 -11.00 -23.93
N LEU A 5 23.92 -10.10 -22.97
CA LEU A 5 23.75 -8.66 -23.22
C LEU A 5 24.75 -8.15 -24.27
N LYS A 6 25.98 -8.64 -24.27
CA LYS A 6 26.99 -8.29 -25.27
C LYS A 6 26.61 -8.75 -26.67
N ASP A 7 26.10 -9.98 -26.82
CA ASP A 7 25.71 -10.55 -28.11
C ASP A 7 24.58 -9.73 -28.78
N TYR A 8 23.77 -9.03 -28.00
CA TYR A 8 22.67 -8.17 -28.46
C TYR A 8 22.94 -6.66 -28.33
N ASN A 9 24.17 -6.24 -28.03
CA ASN A 9 24.55 -4.82 -27.84
C ASN A 9 23.77 -4.07 -26.73
N LEU A 10 23.48 -4.75 -25.62
CA LEU A 10 22.72 -4.25 -24.47
C LEU A 10 23.58 -4.09 -23.20
N THR A 11 24.90 -3.93 -23.33
CA THR A 11 25.82 -3.84 -22.17
C THR A 11 25.57 -2.65 -21.26
N ASP A 12 24.97 -1.58 -21.78
CA ASP A 12 24.66 -0.37 -21.00
C ASP A 12 23.53 -0.63 -19.97
N TYR A 13 22.83 -1.75 -20.09
CA TYR A 13 21.71 -2.12 -19.22
C TYR A 13 22.08 -3.15 -18.13
N VAL A 14 23.36 -3.45 -17.92
CA VAL A 14 23.81 -4.44 -16.93
C VAL A 14 23.28 -4.15 -15.53
N ASP A 15 23.34 -2.89 -15.09
CA ASP A 15 22.89 -2.51 -13.75
C ASP A 15 21.37 -2.64 -13.61
N GLU A 16 20.61 -2.32 -14.65
CA GLU A 16 19.15 -2.49 -14.70
C GLU A 16 18.78 -3.98 -14.60
N VAL A 17 19.42 -4.84 -15.40
CA VAL A 17 19.21 -6.30 -15.36
C VAL A 17 19.60 -6.89 -14.01
N LYS A 18 20.67 -6.37 -13.39
CA LYS A 18 21.13 -6.79 -12.06
C LYS A 18 20.14 -6.42 -10.96
N GLU A 19 19.66 -5.18 -10.95
CA GLU A 19 18.66 -4.73 -9.99
C GLU A 19 17.36 -5.56 -10.07
N TRP A 20 16.95 -5.90 -11.30
CA TRP A 20 15.66 -6.54 -11.53
C TRP A 20 15.66 -8.06 -11.40
N TYR A 21 16.72 -8.73 -11.85
CA TYR A 21 16.66 -10.18 -12.10
C TYR A 21 17.76 -10.99 -11.41
N ASP A 22 18.74 -10.36 -10.74
CA ASP A 22 19.80 -11.06 -9.98
C ASP A 22 19.30 -11.52 -8.60
N GLY A 23 20.13 -12.22 -7.84
CA GLY A 23 19.94 -12.39 -6.40
C GLY A 23 19.64 -13.82 -5.92
N TYR A 24 19.60 -14.82 -6.80
CA TYR A 24 19.41 -16.21 -6.39
C TYR A 24 20.76 -16.88 -6.11
N LEU A 25 20.97 -17.37 -4.88
CA LEU A 25 22.26 -17.95 -4.50
C LEU A 25 22.38 -19.39 -5.02
N PHE A 26 23.40 -19.65 -5.84
CA PHE A 26 23.77 -20.98 -6.28
C PHE A 26 25.25 -21.25 -5.90
N GLY A 27 25.45 -22.06 -4.87
CA GLY A 27 26.75 -22.15 -4.21
C GLY A 27 27.13 -20.80 -3.59
N ASN A 28 28.24 -20.19 -4.04
CA ASN A 28 28.72 -18.89 -3.56
C ASN A 28 28.52 -17.77 -4.58
N ILE A 29 27.70 -17.99 -5.60
CA ILE A 29 27.51 -17.06 -6.71
C ILE A 29 26.02 -16.74 -6.81
N GLU A 30 25.68 -15.45 -6.89
CA GLU A 30 24.33 -15.04 -7.25
C GLU A 30 24.13 -15.21 -8.76
N ILE A 31 23.00 -15.81 -9.11
CA ILE A 31 22.59 -16.03 -10.48
C ILE A 31 21.30 -15.27 -10.78
N TYR A 32 21.18 -14.91 -12.05
CA TYR A 32 20.02 -14.23 -12.60
C TYR A 32 18.89 -15.22 -12.83
N ASN A 33 17.66 -14.73 -12.73
CA ASN A 33 16.49 -15.43 -13.24
C ASN A 33 16.65 -15.69 -14.74
N PRO A 34 16.77 -16.95 -15.20
CA PRO A 34 17.05 -17.22 -16.60
C PRO A 34 15.93 -16.75 -17.52
N TRP A 35 14.68 -16.96 -17.12
CA TRP A 35 13.51 -16.59 -17.91
C TRP A 35 13.37 -15.07 -18.03
N SER A 36 13.38 -14.36 -16.90
CA SER A 36 13.22 -12.91 -16.89
C SER A 36 14.34 -12.19 -17.64
N THR A 37 15.57 -12.71 -17.56
CA THR A 37 16.71 -12.17 -18.31
C THR A 37 16.53 -12.34 -19.82
N LEU A 38 16.05 -13.50 -20.28
CA LEU A 38 15.79 -13.74 -21.71
C LEU A 38 14.65 -12.86 -22.21
N MET A 39 13.56 -12.76 -21.44
CA MET A 39 12.41 -11.93 -21.79
C MET A 39 12.72 -10.44 -21.80
N TYR A 40 13.59 -9.97 -20.90
CA TYR A 40 14.07 -8.59 -20.92
C TYR A 40 14.81 -8.27 -22.23
N VAL A 41 15.73 -9.15 -22.66
CA VAL A 41 16.46 -8.99 -23.92
C VAL A 41 15.50 -8.99 -25.10
N ASP A 42 14.55 -9.93 -25.14
CA ASP A 42 13.52 -9.98 -26.18
C ASP A 42 12.68 -8.68 -26.24
N CYS A 43 12.24 -8.18 -25.09
CA CYS A 43 11.49 -6.92 -25.00
C CYS A 43 12.32 -5.74 -25.52
N LYS A 44 13.60 -5.62 -25.14
CA LYS A 44 14.48 -4.54 -25.62
C LYS A 44 14.64 -4.51 -27.13
N LEU A 45 14.56 -5.66 -27.78
CA LEU A 45 14.74 -5.80 -29.23
C LEU A 45 13.44 -5.55 -30.00
N ASN A 46 12.30 -5.95 -29.43
CA ASN A 46 11.04 -6.09 -30.17
C ASN A 46 9.93 -5.12 -29.73
N SER A 47 10.07 -4.44 -28.59
CA SER A 47 9.03 -3.58 -28.02
C SER A 47 9.38 -2.09 -28.12
N SER A 48 8.36 -1.25 -28.28
CA SER A 48 8.52 0.21 -28.15
C SER A 48 8.64 0.65 -26.69
N ASP A 49 8.09 -0.16 -25.77
CA ASP A 49 8.24 0.02 -24.33
C ASP A 49 9.34 -0.90 -23.81
N ASN A 50 10.49 -0.31 -23.54
CA ASN A 50 11.75 -0.98 -23.25
C ASN A 50 12.06 -1.01 -21.76
N LYS A 51 11.03 -0.98 -20.90
CA LYS A 51 11.22 -0.98 -19.46
C LYS A 51 11.33 -2.42 -18.92
N PRO A 52 12.16 -2.65 -17.89
CA PRO A 52 12.12 -3.90 -17.16
C PRO A 52 10.76 -4.06 -16.49
N ILE A 53 10.22 -5.27 -16.55
CA ILE A 53 8.93 -5.62 -15.96
C ILE A 53 9.06 -6.94 -15.19
N SER A 54 8.03 -7.26 -14.41
CA SER A 54 7.90 -8.60 -13.83
C SER A 54 7.41 -9.58 -14.89
N PHE A 55 8.31 -10.42 -15.37
CA PHE A 55 8.00 -11.52 -16.28
C PHE A 55 7.45 -12.74 -15.54
N TRP A 56 7.74 -12.82 -14.23
CA TRP A 56 7.19 -13.81 -13.31
C TRP A 56 5.73 -13.58 -12.94
N ALA A 57 5.24 -12.33 -12.98
CA ALA A 57 3.89 -11.93 -12.59
C ALA A 57 2.75 -12.70 -13.31
N ASN A 58 3.00 -13.33 -14.46
CA ASN A 58 1.99 -14.04 -15.25
C ASN A 58 2.10 -15.58 -15.17
N THR A 59 2.73 -16.12 -14.12
CA THR A 59 2.90 -17.58 -13.94
C THR A 59 2.01 -18.12 -12.80
N SER A 60 1.62 -19.40 -12.90
CA SER A 60 0.68 -20.06 -11.98
C SER A 60 1.11 -20.12 -10.51
N GLY A 61 2.36 -19.81 -10.18
CA GLY A 61 2.85 -19.73 -8.79
C GLY A 61 2.33 -18.50 -8.04
N ASN A 62 1.93 -17.44 -8.75
CA ASN A 62 1.46 -16.21 -8.12
C ASN A 62 0.11 -16.37 -7.44
N ASP A 63 -0.76 -17.25 -7.93
CA ASP A 63 -2.08 -17.46 -7.34
C ASP A 63 -1.98 -17.85 -5.86
N LEU A 64 -0.93 -18.60 -5.49
CA LEU A 64 -0.66 -18.94 -4.09
C LEU A 64 -0.17 -17.75 -3.28
N VAL A 65 0.75 -16.94 -3.81
CA VAL A 65 1.21 -15.70 -3.15
C VAL A 65 0.06 -14.73 -2.95
N VAL A 66 -0.77 -14.56 -3.98
CA VAL A 66 -2.02 -13.77 -3.95
C VAL A 66 -2.96 -14.31 -2.89
N ASN A 67 -3.23 -15.62 -2.89
CA ASN A 67 -4.08 -16.25 -1.90
C ASN A 67 -3.57 -16.05 -0.47
N TYR A 68 -2.26 -16.17 -0.24
CA TYR A 68 -1.67 -15.96 1.08
C TYR A 68 -1.74 -14.51 1.54
N ILE A 69 -1.52 -13.55 0.65
CA ILE A 69 -1.65 -12.13 0.99
C ILE A 69 -3.13 -11.76 1.18
N GLN A 70 -4.06 -12.27 0.39
CA GLN A 70 -5.48 -11.93 0.52
C GLN A 70 -6.15 -12.56 1.74
N ASN A 71 -5.81 -13.82 2.05
CA ASN A 71 -6.45 -14.61 3.10
C ASN A 71 -5.56 -14.81 4.35
N GLY A 72 -4.43 -14.11 4.42
CA GLY A 72 -3.49 -14.13 5.54
C GLY A 72 -4.07 -13.60 6.84
N SER A 73 -3.47 -14.00 7.96
CA SER A 73 -3.70 -13.36 9.26
C SER A 73 -3.05 -11.97 9.30
N ASP A 74 -3.44 -11.14 10.27
CA ASP A 74 -2.81 -9.83 10.49
C ASP A 74 -1.29 -9.95 10.71
N GLU A 75 -0.84 -10.99 11.44
CA GLU A 75 0.58 -11.32 11.61
C GLU A 75 1.26 -11.58 10.26
N LEU A 76 0.60 -12.31 9.36
CA LEU A 76 1.14 -12.58 8.04
C LEU A 76 1.29 -11.28 7.25
N HIS A 77 0.29 -10.40 7.27
CA HIS A 77 0.34 -9.09 6.62
C HIS A 77 1.48 -8.22 7.15
N GLU A 78 1.69 -8.18 8.46
CA GLU A 78 2.83 -7.46 9.06
C GLU A 78 4.18 -8.00 8.59
N GLU A 79 4.29 -9.31 8.39
CA GLU A 79 5.52 -9.94 7.90
C GLU A 79 5.76 -9.67 6.41
N PHE A 80 4.72 -9.70 5.58
CA PHE A 80 4.80 -9.27 4.18
C PHE A 80 5.16 -7.78 4.07
N GLU A 81 4.59 -6.95 4.92
CA GLU A 81 4.94 -5.54 5.02
C GLU A 81 6.41 -5.33 5.39
N GLN A 82 6.95 -6.08 6.35
CA GLN A 82 8.37 -6.04 6.71
C GLN A 82 9.26 -6.38 5.50
N LEU A 83 8.90 -7.41 4.72
CA LEU A 83 9.62 -7.77 3.50
C LEU A 83 9.60 -6.64 2.46
N ILE A 84 8.44 -6.01 2.24
CA ILE A 84 8.29 -4.85 1.34
C ILE A 84 9.12 -3.65 1.84
N GLN A 85 9.32 -3.50 3.14
CA GLN A 85 10.21 -2.48 3.73
C GLN A 85 11.71 -2.85 3.64
N GLY A 86 12.05 -3.97 2.99
CA GLY A 86 13.43 -4.44 2.85
C GLY A 86 13.99 -5.09 4.12
N LYS A 87 13.16 -5.37 5.13
CA LYS A 87 13.56 -6.10 6.34
C LYS A 87 13.61 -7.61 6.05
N SER A 88 14.30 -8.34 6.91
CA SER A 88 14.39 -9.80 6.83
C SER A 88 13.47 -10.48 7.84
N LEU A 89 12.85 -11.58 7.43
CA LEU A 89 12.09 -12.45 8.33
C LEU A 89 12.97 -13.61 8.80
N THR A 90 12.83 -14.01 10.08
CA THR A 90 13.52 -15.20 10.60
C THR A 90 12.52 -16.35 10.68
N LYS A 91 12.70 -17.38 9.86
CA LYS A 91 11.73 -18.47 9.72
C LYS A 91 12.41 -19.83 9.66
N TYR A 92 11.69 -20.85 10.12
CA TYR A 92 12.07 -22.24 9.90
C TYR A 92 11.65 -22.66 8.49
N ILE A 93 12.55 -23.36 7.81
CA ILE A 93 12.35 -23.86 6.46
C ILE A 93 12.34 -25.37 6.48
N LYS A 94 11.31 -25.97 5.89
CA LYS A 94 11.27 -27.38 5.58
C LYS A 94 11.94 -27.59 4.22
N PRO A 95 13.14 -28.22 4.14
CA PRO A 95 13.87 -28.36 2.89
C PRO A 95 13.15 -29.28 1.89
N GLU A 96 12.40 -30.25 2.41
CA GLU A 96 11.66 -31.23 1.63
C GLU A 96 10.15 -30.97 1.76
N LEU A 97 9.61 -30.25 0.77
CA LEU A 97 8.17 -30.08 0.60
C LEU A 97 7.66 -30.97 -0.53
N THR A 98 6.63 -31.76 -0.24
CA THR A 98 5.86 -32.41 -1.30
C THR A 98 4.85 -31.41 -1.89
N TYR A 99 4.43 -31.60 -3.15
CA TYR A 99 3.40 -30.75 -3.78
C TYR A 99 2.11 -30.65 -2.95
N ARG A 100 1.71 -31.70 -2.23
CA ARG A 100 0.53 -31.71 -1.36
C ARG A 100 0.68 -30.81 -0.13
N GLU A 101 1.91 -30.48 0.25
CA GLU A 101 2.22 -29.67 1.42
C GLU A 101 2.45 -28.19 1.06
N MET A 102 2.48 -27.84 -0.23
CA MET A 102 2.73 -26.47 -0.71
C MET A 102 1.56 -25.51 -0.46
N ASP A 103 0.33 -26.03 -0.41
CA ASP A 103 -0.89 -25.25 -0.13
C ASP A 103 -1.17 -25.10 1.38
N ASN A 104 -0.31 -25.64 2.24
CA ASN A 104 -0.44 -25.50 3.68
C ASN A 104 0.19 -24.19 4.13
N ILE A 105 -0.61 -23.32 4.75
CA ILE A 105 -0.17 -22.01 5.27
C ILE A 105 1.03 -22.12 6.22
N ASN A 106 1.17 -23.23 6.96
CA ASN A 106 2.32 -23.46 7.85
C ASN A 106 3.65 -23.61 7.10
N ASN A 107 3.59 -23.94 5.80
CA ASN A 107 4.75 -24.14 4.94
C ASN A 107 5.02 -22.94 4.03
N ILE A 108 4.29 -21.83 4.19
CA ILE A 108 4.36 -20.69 3.27
C ILE A 108 5.79 -20.22 3.02
N TYR A 109 6.61 -20.03 4.06
CA TYR A 109 7.99 -19.55 3.89
C TYR A 109 8.90 -20.56 3.20
N SER A 110 8.62 -21.84 3.38
CA SER A 110 9.34 -22.91 2.68
C SER A 110 8.94 -22.91 1.20
N PHE A 111 7.64 -22.77 0.90
CA PHE A 111 7.15 -22.61 -0.47
C PHE A 111 7.76 -21.37 -1.15
N LEU A 112 7.65 -20.19 -0.52
CA LEU A 112 8.15 -18.93 -1.05
C LEU A 112 9.66 -18.98 -1.32
N LEU A 113 10.43 -19.63 -0.45
CA LEU A 113 11.86 -19.82 -0.68
C LEU A 113 12.14 -20.79 -1.85
N LEU A 114 11.53 -21.97 -1.84
CA LEU A 114 11.77 -23.01 -2.87
C LEU A 114 11.34 -22.57 -4.27
N THR A 115 10.32 -21.71 -4.35
CA THR A 115 9.82 -21.16 -5.61
C THR A 115 10.48 -19.85 -6.02
N GLY A 116 11.39 -19.30 -5.20
CA GLY A 116 12.17 -18.10 -5.55
C GLY A 116 11.46 -16.76 -5.31
N TYR A 117 10.39 -16.73 -4.51
CA TYR A 117 9.82 -15.48 -3.98
C TYR A 117 10.62 -14.92 -2.80
N LEU A 118 11.42 -15.75 -2.14
CA LEU A 118 12.37 -15.33 -1.11
C LEU A 118 13.76 -15.90 -1.41
N LYS A 119 14.80 -15.25 -0.89
CA LYS A 119 16.17 -15.77 -0.83
C LYS A 119 16.66 -15.81 0.61
N ILE A 120 17.61 -16.70 0.85
CA ILE A 120 18.36 -16.74 2.11
C ILE A 120 19.35 -15.57 2.12
N LYS A 121 19.23 -14.73 3.13
CA LYS A 121 20.23 -13.71 3.47
C LYS A 121 21.29 -14.27 4.41
N GLU A 122 20.88 -15.11 5.35
CA GLU A 122 21.75 -15.68 6.39
C GLU A 122 21.21 -17.04 6.84
N ASP A 123 22.10 -18.02 6.96
CA ASP A 123 21.83 -19.32 7.58
C ASP A 123 22.13 -19.22 9.08
N LEU A 124 21.13 -19.47 9.92
CA LEU A 124 21.23 -19.42 11.37
C LEU A 124 21.42 -20.83 11.99
N GLY A 125 21.52 -21.87 11.17
CA GLY A 125 21.58 -23.27 11.59
C GLY A 125 20.20 -23.86 11.89
N GLU A 126 20.15 -25.19 12.06
CA GLU A 126 18.94 -25.93 12.48
C GLU A 126 17.71 -25.64 11.60
N ASN A 127 17.90 -25.54 10.29
CA ASN A 127 16.87 -25.20 9.31
C ASN A 127 16.20 -23.82 9.54
N LYS A 128 16.88 -22.90 10.21
CA LYS A 128 16.40 -21.54 10.49
C LYS A 128 17.18 -20.54 9.66
N TYR A 129 16.47 -19.65 8.97
CA TYR A 129 17.07 -18.73 8.00
C TYR A 129 16.52 -17.32 8.17
N LYS A 130 17.36 -16.33 7.85
CA LYS A 130 16.89 -14.98 7.54
C LYS A 130 16.56 -14.89 6.06
N LEU A 131 15.33 -14.52 5.74
CA LEU A 131 14.79 -14.44 4.40
C LEU A 131 14.54 -13.00 3.98
N ILE A 132 14.81 -12.68 2.72
CA ILE A 132 14.51 -11.38 2.10
C ILE A 132 13.91 -11.58 0.71
N ILE A 133 13.30 -10.53 0.17
CA ILE A 133 12.92 -10.46 -1.25
C ILE A 133 14.20 -10.45 -2.11
N PRO A 134 14.27 -11.26 -3.18
CA PRO A 134 15.51 -11.45 -3.92
C PRO A 134 15.93 -10.26 -4.79
N ASN A 135 14.96 -9.64 -5.47
CA ASN A 135 15.19 -8.59 -6.46
C ASN A 135 13.94 -7.75 -6.68
N LYS A 136 14.06 -6.75 -7.56
CA LYS A 136 13.00 -5.80 -7.87
C LYS A 136 11.81 -6.43 -8.61
N GLU A 137 12.05 -7.47 -9.41
CA GLU A 137 10.95 -8.21 -10.06
C GLU A 137 9.99 -8.80 -9.02
N VAL A 138 10.53 -9.52 -8.03
CA VAL A 138 9.71 -10.13 -6.98
C VAL A 138 9.13 -9.08 -6.03
N TYR A 139 9.88 -8.01 -5.75
CA TYR A 139 9.38 -6.87 -4.99
C TYR A 139 8.11 -6.27 -5.59
N GLU A 140 8.08 -6.05 -6.91
CA GLU A 140 6.90 -5.49 -7.57
C GLU A 140 5.70 -6.45 -7.52
N ILE A 141 5.91 -7.77 -7.57
CA ILE A 141 4.82 -8.76 -7.38
C ILE A 141 4.20 -8.61 -5.98
N TYR A 142 5.03 -8.55 -4.94
CA TYR A 142 4.58 -8.39 -3.55
C TYR A 142 3.81 -7.08 -3.38
N LYS A 143 4.38 -5.98 -3.90
CA LYS A 143 3.79 -4.65 -3.82
C LYS A 143 2.43 -4.59 -4.54
N GLN A 144 2.34 -5.07 -5.77
CA GLN A 144 1.08 -5.08 -6.54
C GLN A 144 0.02 -5.95 -5.86
N THR A 145 0.41 -7.13 -5.37
CA THR A 145 -0.51 -8.03 -4.67
C THR A 145 -1.04 -7.41 -3.38
N PHE A 146 -0.17 -6.78 -2.59
CA PHE A 146 -0.59 -6.07 -1.39
C PHE A 146 -1.51 -4.89 -1.74
N MET A 147 -1.17 -4.09 -2.75
CA MET A 147 -1.99 -2.98 -3.21
C MET A 147 -3.38 -3.45 -3.64
N SER A 148 -3.47 -4.53 -4.40
CA SER A 148 -4.76 -5.14 -4.81
C SER A 148 -5.58 -5.60 -3.60
N TYR A 149 -4.95 -6.31 -2.66
CA TYR A 149 -5.62 -6.71 -1.41
C TYR A 149 -6.15 -5.50 -0.65
N PHE A 150 -5.35 -4.44 -0.53
CA PHE A 150 -5.74 -3.24 0.18
C PHE A 150 -6.87 -2.48 -0.53
N GLU A 151 -6.84 -2.41 -1.87
CA GLU A 151 -7.92 -1.86 -2.69
C GLU A 151 -9.23 -2.64 -2.47
N ASP A 152 -9.20 -3.97 -2.50
CA ASP A 152 -10.38 -4.80 -2.24
C ASP A 152 -10.90 -4.60 -0.81
N TYR A 153 -9.98 -4.56 0.17
CA TYR A 153 -10.30 -4.35 1.59
C TYR A 153 -11.00 -3.01 1.82
N THR A 154 -10.49 -1.96 1.19
CA THR A 154 -11.00 -0.58 1.30
C THR A 154 -12.26 -0.37 0.48
N PHE A 155 -12.41 -1.02 -0.69
CA PHE A 155 -13.57 -0.87 -1.57
C PHE A 155 -14.89 -1.23 -0.88
N VAL A 156 -14.87 -2.29 -0.07
CA VAL A 156 -16.06 -2.73 0.68
C VAL A 156 -16.41 -1.78 1.83
N ARG A 157 -15.42 -1.05 2.37
CA ARG A 157 -15.56 -0.22 3.58
C ARG A 157 -15.73 1.28 3.31
N LYS A 158 -15.23 1.78 2.17
CA LYS A 158 -15.22 3.22 1.86
C LYS A 158 -16.61 3.84 1.81
N GLU A 159 -17.60 3.09 1.32
CA GLU A 159 -18.98 3.60 1.29
C GLU A 159 -19.59 3.64 2.69
N ASN A 160 -19.29 2.66 3.56
CA ASN A 160 -19.73 2.71 4.95
C ASN A 160 -19.13 3.91 5.68
N LEU A 161 -17.82 4.18 5.51
CA LEU A 161 -17.17 5.36 6.06
C LEU A 161 -17.86 6.65 5.57
N TYR A 162 -18.09 6.77 4.27
CA TYR A 162 -18.78 7.91 3.68
C TYR A 162 -20.19 8.10 4.30
N GLN A 163 -20.97 7.02 4.43
CA GLN A 163 -22.31 7.09 4.99
C GLN A 163 -22.31 7.45 6.48
N SER A 164 -21.33 6.98 7.26
CA SER A 164 -21.16 7.37 8.67
C SER A 164 -20.89 8.87 8.79
N LEU A 165 -20.00 9.42 7.94
CA LEU A 165 -19.76 10.86 7.88
C LEU A 165 -21.02 11.64 7.45
N VAL A 166 -21.74 11.19 6.42
CA VAL A 166 -23.00 11.84 6.00
C VAL A 166 -24.05 11.83 7.10
N LYS A 167 -24.17 10.76 7.88
CA LYS A 167 -25.09 10.65 9.02
C LYS A 167 -24.60 11.41 10.24
N GLY A 168 -23.30 11.64 10.36
CA GLY A 168 -22.68 12.24 11.54
C GLY A 168 -22.45 11.25 12.68
N ASP A 169 -22.37 9.97 12.35
CA ASP A 169 -22.02 8.89 13.26
C ASP A 169 -20.48 8.81 13.38
N VAL A 170 -19.94 9.59 14.32
CA VAL A 170 -18.50 9.78 14.49
C VAL A 170 -17.85 8.53 15.08
N ASP A 171 -18.53 7.82 15.97
CA ASP A 171 -18.01 6.61 16.60
C ASP A 171 -17.80 5.53 15.54
N HIS A 172 -18.81 5.29 14.70
CA HIS A 172 -18.68 4.31 13.63
C HIS A 172 -17.69 4.75 12.53
N ALA A 173 -17.60 6.05 12.24
CA ALA A 173 -16.59 6.57 11.32
C ALA A 173 -15.16 6.34 11.83
N ASN A 174 -14.93 6.53 13.13
CA ASN A 174 -13.64 6.24 13.79
C ASN A 174 -13.28 4.76 13.71
N GLU A 175 -14.23 3.87 14.00
CA GLU A 175 -14.04 2.42 13.88
C GLU A 175 -13.61 2.02 12.46
N ILE A 176 -14.34 2.49 11.44
CA ILE A 176 -14.06 2.12 10.05
C ILE A 176 -12.73 2.70 9.57
N LEU A 177 -12.47 4.00 9.79
CA LEU A 177 -11.23 4.61 9.33
C LEU A 177 -10.02 4.01 10.05
N GLY A 178 -10.14 3.75 11.35
CA GLY A 178 -9.09 3.08 12.14
C GLY A 178 -8.81 1.66 11.65
N ASP A 179 -9.86 0.88 11.37
CA ASP A 179 -9.73 -0.47 10.81
C ASP A 179 -9.03 -0.46 9.44
N ILE A 180 -9.43 0.44 8.53
CA ILE A 180 -8.77 0.57 7.23
C ILE A 180 -7.29 0.94 7.41
N LEU A 181 -7.01 1.95 8.25
CA LEU A 181 -5.65 2.48 8.43
C LEU A 181 -4.73 1.44 9.08
N SER A 182 -5.25 0.63 10.00
CA SER A 182 -4.50 -0.48 10.64
C SER A 182 -3.93 -1.48 9.64
N ARG A 183 -4.59 -1.66 8.49
CA ARG A 183 -4.18 -2.59 7.42
C ARG A 183 -3.39 -1.95 6.29
N SER A 184 -3.19 -0.63 6.34
CA SER A 184 -2.37 0.08 5.36
C SER A 184 -0.88 -0.23 5.54
N ILE A 185 -0.09 -0.09 4.47
CA ILE A 185 1.36 -0.19 4.57
C ILE A 185 1.89 1.09 5.25
N SER A 186 2.68 0.95 6.30
CA SER A 186 3.46 1.99 6.98
C SER A 186 4.54 2.65 6.10
N TYR A 187 4.61 2.34 4.81
CA TYR A 187 5.65 2.82 3.90
C TYR A 187 5.71 4.36 3.82
N PHE A 188 4.64 5.04 4.21
CA PHE A 188 4.51 6.49 4.11
C PHE A 188 4.20 7.20 5.45
N ASP A 189 4.48 6.53 6.58
CA ASP A 189 4.11 6.97 7.94
C ASP A 189 4.60 8.37 8.37
N ASN A 190 5.42 9.06 7.57
CA ASN A 190 6.14 10.27 7.98
C ASN A 190 5.77 11.56 7.24
N GLU A 191 4.81 11.56 6.31
CA GLU A 191 4.37 12.81 5.69
C GLU A 191 2.84 13.01 5.72
N GLU A 192 2.41 14.21 6.10
CA GLU A 192 1.01 14.66 5.98
C GLU A 192 0.47 14.52 4.54
N SER A 193 1.37 14.61 3.56
CA SER A 193 1.12 14.35 2.14
C SER A 193 0.47 12.99 1.88
N PHE A 194 0.80 11.99 2.71
CA PHE A 194 0.29 10.64 2.60
C PHE A 194 -1.15 10.53 3.05
N TYR A 195 -1.50 10.98 4.25
CA TYR A 195 -2.87 10.84 4.78
C TYR A 195 -3.88 11.59 3.91
N HIS A 196 -3.48 12.74 3.37
CA HIS A 196 -4.27 13.46 2.37
C HIS A 196 -4.49 12.62 1.11
N GLY A 197 -3.41 12.07 0.51
CA GLY A 197 -3.49 11.19 -0.65
C GLY A 197 -4.29 9.91 -0.38
N PHE A 198 -4.21 9.38 0.83
CA PHE A 198 -4.93 8.22 1.31
C PHE A 198 -6.45 8.48 1.35
N LEU A 199 -6.89 9.58 1.95
CA LEU A 199 -8.30 9.97 1.96
C LEU A 199 -8.81 10.27 0.55
N LEU A 200 -8.01 10.90 -0.31
CA LEU A 200 -8.33 11.07 -1.74
C LEU A 200 -8.57 9.72 -2.43
N GLY A 201 -7.69 8.75 -2.19
CA GLY A 201 -7.84 7.39 -2.69
C GLY A 201 -9.11 6.71 -2.18
N LEU A 202 -9.39 6.82 -0.88
CA LEU A 202 -10.59 6.24 -0.26
C LEU A 202 -11.88 6.78 -0.85
N PHE A 203 -11.95 8.09 -1.11
CA PHE A 203 -13.14 8.71 -1.67
C PHE A 203 -13.11 8.80 -3.21
N SER A 204 -12.16 8.13 -3.87
CA SER A 204 -12.09 8.03 -5.33
C SER A 204 -13.43 7.55 -5.91
N GLY A 205 -13.92 8.29 -6.91
CA GLY A 205 -15.26 8.12 -7.50
C GLY A 205 -16.34 9.06 -6.95
N LYS A 206 -16.05 9.84 -5.91
CA LYS A 206 -16.88 10.99 -5.48
C LYS A 206 -16.36 12.28 -6.13
N LYS A 207 -17.19 13.33 -6.17
CA LYS A 207 -16.76 14.66 -6.59
C LYS A 207 -16.00 15.31 -5.43
N ILE A 208 -14.70 15.45 -5.56
CA ILE A 208 -13.83 15.98 -4.50
C ILE A 208 -13.12 17.26 -4.98
N LYS A 209 -12.96 18.24 -4.10
CA LYS A 209 -12.06 19.39 -4.25
C LYS A 209 -10.99 19.29 -3.16
N SER A 210 -9.72 19.29 -3.55
CA SER A 210 -8.55 19.21 -2.66
C SER A 210 -7.73 20.48 -2.72
N ASN A 211 -7.14 20.88 -1.59
CA ASN A 211 -6.40 22.14 -1.52
C ASN A 211 -5.01 22.13 -2.13
N ARG A 212 -4.45 20.96 -2.49
CA ARG A 212 -3.12 20.91 -3.15
C ARG A 212 -3.11 21.59 -4.52
N GLU A 213 -4.28 21.97 -5.04
CA GLU A 213 -4.46 22.70 -6.30
C GLU A 213 -4.70 24.22 -6.12
N ALA A 214 -4.73 24.75 -4.88
CA ALA A 214 -5.04 26.16 -4.62
C ALA A 214 -4.09 26.82 -3.61
N VAL A 215 -3.71 28.06 -3.90
CA VAL A 215 -2.84 28.90 -3.06
C VAL A 215 -3.61 29.40 -1.83
N HIS A 216 -3.23 28.91 -0.64
CA HIS A 216 -3.55 29.34 0.73
C HIS A 216 -5.03 29.50 1.17
N GLY A 217 -5.38 28.90 2.32
CA GLY A 217 -6.56 29.26 3.12
C GLY A 217 -7.86 28.49 2.86
N ARG A 218 -7.78 27.23 2.43
CA ARG A 218 -8.94 26.40 2.05
C ARG A 218 -8.90 25.06 2.81
N PHE A 219 -10.03 24.38 2.90
CA PHE A 219 -10.15 23.05 3.51
C PHE A 219 -9.24 22.03 2.81
N ASP A 220 -8.73 21.03 3.54
CA ASP A 220 -7.93 19.97 2.91
C ASP A 220 -8.73 19.21 1.86
N LEU A 221 -9.93 18.72 2.22
CA LEU A 221 -10.79 17.96 1.33
C LEU A 221 -12.27 18.36 1.50
N CYS A 222 -12.93 18.65 0.38
CA CYS A 222 -14.38 18.76 0.34
C CYS A 222 -14.99 17.72 -0.60
N ILE A 223 -15.91 16.92 -0.08
CA ILE A 223 -16.63 15.89 -0.83
C ILE A 223 -18.03 16.40 -1.11
N PHE A 224 -18.32 16.61 -2.39
CA PHE A 224 -19.61 17.11 -2.84
C PHE A 224 -20.58 15.95 -3.12
N PRO A 225 -21.84 16.06 -2.68
CA PRO A 225 -22.87 15.11 -3.04
C PRO A 225 -23.29 15.28 -4.49
N LYS A 226 -24.07 14.32 -5.01
CA LYS A 226 -24.62 14.39 -6.36
C LYS A 226 -25.73 15.45 -6.49
N GLN A 227 -26.49 15.68 -5.42
CA GLN A 227 -27.59 16.63 -5.39
C GLN A 227 -27.37 17.69 -4.31
N ILE A 228 -27.76 18.94 -4.60
CA ILE A 228 -27.55 20.10 -3.73
C ILE A 228 -28.23 20.00 -2.35
N PHE A 229 -29.30 19.21 -2.24
CA PHE A 229 -30.02 19.00 -0.98
C PHE A 229 -29.43 17.88 -0.11
N GLN A 230 -28.40 17.18 -0.60
CA GLN A 230 -27.66 16.20 0.20
C GLN A 230 -26.50 16.88 0.93
N THR A 231 -25.89 16.14 1.86
CA THR A 231 -24.81 16.63 2.71
C THR A 231 -23.47 16.68 1.97
N ALA A 232 -22.86 17.86 1.89
CA ALA A 232 -21.44 18.03 1.59
C ALA A 232 -20.59 17.79 2.84
N LEU A 233 -19.40 17.22 2.66
CA LEU A 233 -18.48 16.93 3.75
C LEU A 233 -17.23 17.80 3.59
N VAL A 234 -16.82 18.45 4.68
CA VAL A 234 -15.54 19.17 4.76
C VAL A 234 -14.64 18.42 5.74
N LEU A 235 -13.46 18.03 5.29
CA LEU A 235 -12.48 17.33 6.10
C LEU A 235 -11.23 18.20 6.20
N GLU A 236 -10.78 18.43 7.43
CA GLU A 236 -9.50 19.08 7.74
C GLU A 236 -8.59 18.05 8.42
N CYS A 237 -7.42 17.81 7.85
CA CYS A 237 -6.48 16.79 8.31
C CYS A 237 -5.39 17.41 9.19
N LYS A 238 -4.91 16.63 10.17
CA LYS A 238 -3.77 16.98 11.01
C LYS A 238 -2.86 15.77 11.14
N HIS A 239 -1.56 16.03 11.22
CA HIS A 239 -0.58 14.99 11.55
C HIS A 239 -0.08 15.17 12.99
N SER A 240 -0.48 14.25 13.86
CA SER A 240 -0.13 14.27 15.28
C SER A 240 1.29 13.79 15.52
N LYS A 241 1.91 14.28 16.59
CA LYS A 241 3.27 13.85 16.99
C LYS A 241 3.26 12.59 17.85
N SER A 242 2.13 12.29 18.49
CA SER A 242 1.92 11.09 19.27
C SER A 242 0.44 10.68 19.30
N VAL A 243 0.17 9.43 19.70
CA VAL A 243 -1.21 8.94 19.90
C VAL A 243 -2.01 9.81 20.88
N LYS A 244 -1.33 10.42 21.87
CA LYS A 244 -1.99 11.24 22.89
C LYS A 244 -2.52 12.56 22.33
N ASP A 245 -1.93 13.03 21.22
CA ASP A 245 -2.27 14.31 20.60
C ASP A 245 -3.40 14.17 19.57
N LEU A 246 -3.78 12.94 19.19
CA LEU A 246 -4.80 12.68 18.16
C LEU A 246 -6.11 13.44 18.44
N ILE A 247 -6.63 13.35 19.66
CA ILE A 247 -7.94 13.94 19.98
C ILE A 247 -7.85 15.47 19.96
N SER A 248 -6.78 16.05 20.52
CA SER A 248 -6.60 17.50 20.54
C SER A 248 -6.39 18.05 19.14
N ASP A 249 -5.58 17.40 18.31
CA ASP A 249 -5.27 17.86 16.97
C ASP A 249 -6.49 17.71 16.04
N ALA A 250 -7.27 16.62 16.16
CA ALA A 250 -8.53 16.48 15.43
C ALA A 250 -9.52 17.59 15.83
N SER A 251 -9.56 17.96 17.11
CA SER A 251 -10.40 19.06 17.59
C SER A 251 -9.93 20.42 17.05
N GLU A 252 -8.61 20.64 16.94
CA GLU A 252 -8.03 21.82 16.31
C GLU A 252 -8.41 21.90 14.83
N GLY A 253 -8.34 20.79 14.09
CA GLY A 253 -8.79 20.71 12.70
C GLY A 253 -10.28 21.06 12.55
N ALA A 254 -11.13 20.55 13.45
CA ALA A 254 -12.55 20.90 13.47
C ALA A 254 -12.76 22.41 13.76
N GLN A 255 -11.99 22.99 14.69
CA GLN A 255 -12.05 24.42 14.99
C GLN A 255 -11.62 25.26 13.78
N GLN A 256 -10.58 24.85 13.04
CA GLN A 256 -10.11 25.52 11.85
C GLN A 256 -11.19 25.60 10.75
N ILE A 257 -12.05 24.59 10.63
CA ILE A 257 -13.20 24.62 9.71
C ILE A 257 -14.18 25.75 10.06
N ILE A 258 -14.42 25.97 11.37
CA ILE A 258 -15.28 27.05 11.87
C ILE A 258 -14.62 28.40 11.62
N ASP A 259 -13.36 28.55 12.05
CA ASP A 259 -12.63 29.82 12.00
C ASP A 259 -12.49 30.36 10.57
N ASN A 260 -12.30 29.46 9.61
CA ASN A 260 -12.21 29.81 8.20
C ASN A 260 -13.55 29.82 7.45
N LYS A 261 -14.67 29.55 8.15
CA LYS A 261 -16.03 29.63 7.61
C LYS A 261 -16.25 28.79 6.34
N TYR A 262 -15.61 27.62 6.24
CA TYR A 262 -15.71 26.76 5.05
C TYR A 262 -17.15 26.32 4.76
N GLU A 263 -17.97 26.17 5.80
CA GLU A 263 -19.41 25.88 5.63
C GLU A 263 -20.15 27.01 4.90
N GLU A 264 -19.86 28.28 5.23
CA GLU A 264 -20.49 29.44 4.57
C GLU A 264 -20.13 29.47 3.07
N GLU A 265 -18.86 29.17 2.71
CA GLU A 265 -18.42 29.09 1.32
C GLU A 265 -19.23 28.05 0.54
N ILE A 266 -19.39 26.83 1.07
CA ILE A 266 -20.09 25.74 0.38
C ILE A 266 -21.60 26.00 0.29
N ILE A 267 -22.20 26.59 1.33
CA ILE A 267 -23.61 27.02 1.27
C ILE A 267 -23.80 28.09 0.20
N SER A 268 -22.85 29.03 0.05
CA SER A 268 -22.89 30.05 -0.99
C SER A 268 -22.75 29.49 -2.41
N GLU A 269 -22.07 28.33 -2.56
CA GLU A 269 -22.02 27.56 -3.82
C GLU A 269 -23.34 26.81 -4.13
N GLY A 270 -24.33 26.84 -3.22
CA GLY A 270 -25.70 26.35 -3.42
C GLY A 270 -26.05 25.01 -2.76
N TYR A 271 -25.16 24.43 -1.95
CA TYR A 271 -25.45 23.20 -1.20
C TYR A 271 -26.19 23.51 0.10
N LEU A 272 -27.23 22.75 0.42
CA LEU A 272 -28.12 23.06 1.54
C LEU A 272 -27.62 22.54 2.90
N HIS A 273 -26.77 21.52 2.89
CA HIS A 273 -26.31 20.85 4.10
C HIS A 273 -24.81 20.59 4.02
N VAL A 274 -24.09 20.96 5.08
CA VAL A 274 -22.65 20.74 5.21
C VAL A 274 -22.37 20.08 6.57
N LYS A 275 -21.40 19.17 6.61
CA LYS A 275 -20.84 18.65 7.87
C LYS A 275 -19.32 18.73 7.80
N GLY A 276 -18.73 19.38 8.80
CA GLY A 276 -17.28 19.48 8.97
C GLY A 276 -16.73 18.42 9.91
N TYR A 277 -15.52 17.94 9.62
CA TYR A 277 -14.78 16.98 10.42
C TYR A 277 -13.30 17.34 10.48
N GLY A 278 -12.75 17.47 11.67
CA GLY A 278 -11.30 17.42 11.88
C GLY A 278 -10.85 15.98 12.03
N ILE A 279 -9.81 15.58 11.32
CA ILE A 279 -9.25 14.23 11.35
C ILE A 279 -7.76 14.32 11.66
N SER A 280 -7.31 13.65 12.71
CA SER A 280 -5.90 13.54 13.03
C SER A 280 -5.38 12.14 12.72
N PHE A 281 -4.10 12.06 12.37
CA PHE A 281 -3.40 10.82 12.06
C PHE A 281 -2.08 10.72 12.81
N TYR A 282 -1.72 9.51 13.23
CA TYR A 282 -0.42 9.17 13.77
C TYR A 282 -0.10 7.71 13.44
N LYS A 283 0.82 7.48 12.48
CA LYS A 283 1.10 6.14 11.93
C LYS A 283 -0.22 5.48 11.50
N LYS A 284 -0.50 4.28 12.04
CA LYS A 284 -1.73 3.52 11.76
C LYS A 284 -2.92 3.89 12.65
N TYR A 285 -2.85 4.98 13.41
CA TYR A 285 -3.94 5.47 14.26
C TYR A 285 -4.55 6.76 13.69
N CYS A 286 -5.85 6.92 13.88
CA CYS A 286 -6.55 8.16 13.54
C CYS A 286 -7.61 8.49 14.57
N TYR A 287 -8.06 9.74 14.56
CA TYR A 287 -9.25 10.16 15.30
C TYR A 287 -10.03 11.22 14.53
N ILE A 288 -11.35 11.09 14.52
CA ILE A 288 -12.29 11.97 13.83
C ILE A 288 -13.09 12.72 14.88
N VAL A 289 -13.13 14.05 14.76
CA VAL A 289 -13.98 14.95 15.53
C VAL A 289 -14.91 15.68 14.57
N LYS A 290 -16.21 15.61 14.84
CA LYS A 290 -17.19 16.41 14.10
C LYS A 290 -17.21 17.84 14.62
N VAL A 291 -17.31 18.80 13.71
CA VAL A 291 -17.59 20.21 14.04
C VAL A 291 -18.90 20.30 14.81
N GLN A 292 -18.85 20.89 16.00
CA GLN A 292 -20.05 21.22 16.77
C GLN A 292 -20.51 22.61 16.37
N ALA A 293 -21.83 22.74 16.13
CA ALA A 293 -22.48 24.00 15.85
C ALA A 293 -22.62 24.85 17.12
#